data_AF-A0A3E1ES59-F1
#
_entry.id   AF-A0A3E1ES59-F1
#
_cell.length_a   1.000
_cell.length_b   1.000
_cell.length_c   1.000
_cell.angle_alpha   90.00
_cell.angle_beta   90.00
_cell.angle_gamma   90.00
#
_symmetry.space_group_name_H-M   'P 1'
#
loop_
_entity.id
_entity.type
_entity.pdbx_description
1 polymer ?
#
loop_
_entity_poly.entity_id
_entity_poly.type
_entity_poly.pdbx_seq_one_letter_code
_entity_poly.pdbx_strand_id
1 'polypeptide(L)'
;MATRTSQPHASAVPHARVALFFLAASASALCLWQAATFKNIPPLASPSSTLVTPTPIPIPPTPPPIPAPPAPVLPPPDIVIDPGHGGSDPGRLGKDGQHEKKWALAISQALATQLRASGWKVSLTRDADTTVSLLDRSTFANQRPRLLLVSIHFNSGESAASGLETYFSWPRQPELMAKLHAAAGLSAGAPLPPDDSAALAASIQQAACAATGSRNRGTHNRPSLSVTSRTLAPAVLVECGFLTHPDEAGNIRSSSWRAKLVKGLATGITSWLAASGKSPSSSPPSPDNISGP
;
A
#
# COMPACT_ATOMS: atom_id res chain seq x y z
N MET A 1 -64.78 -24.68 -14.35
CA MET A 1 -64.00 -25.15 -15.52
C MET A 1 -62.56 -24.70 -15.29
N ALA A 2 -61.72 -25.50 -14.62
CA ALA A 2 -60.89 -26.56 -15.21
C ALA A 2 -60.16 -26.04 -16.47
N THR A 3 -58.84 -25.87 -16.45
CA THR A 3 -57.93 -26.98 -16.78
C THR A 3 -56.54 -26.84 -16.16
N ARG A 4 -56.15 -27.97 -15.56
CA ARG A 4 -54.82 -28.48 -15.18
C ARG A 4 -53.93 -28.68 -16.41
N THR A 5 -52.63 -28.43 -16.29
CA THR A 5 -51.53 -29.13 -17.01
C THR A 5 -50.23 -28.92 -16.19
N SER A 6 -49.86 -29.87 -15.32
CA SER A 6 -48.92 -31.00 -15.53
C SER A 6 -47.44 -30.58 -15.68
N GLN A 7 -46.69 -30.67 -14.58
CA GLN A 7 -45.26 -31.03 -14.61
C GLN A 7 -45.10 -32.48 -15.11
N PRO A 8 -43.87 -32.88 -15.53
CA PRO A 8 -43.15 -33.77 -14.64
C PRO A 8 -41.60 -33.69 -14.63
N HIS A 9 -41.06 -34.20 -13.51
CA HIS A 9 -39.77 -34.88 -13.30
C HIS A 9 -38.44 -34.10 -13.41
N ALA A 10 -37.94 -33.68 -12.25
CA ALA A 10 -36.51 -33.60 -11.97
C ALA A 10 -36.04 -34.93 -11.36
N SER A 11 -35.17 -35.66 -12.08
CA SER A 11 -34.52 -36.87 -11.58
C SER A 11 -33.40 -36.52 -10.60
N ALA A 12 -33.45 -37.16 -9.44
CA ALA A 12 -32.38 -37.21 -8.45
C ALA A 12 -31.22 -38.08 -8.96
N VAL A 13 -29.98 -37.64 -8.72
CA VAL A 13 -28.76 -38.46 -8.84
C VAL A 13 -27.96 -38.30 -7.55
N PRO A 14 -27.39 -39.38 -6.97
CA PRO A 14 -27.02 -39.42 -5.56
C PRO A 14 -25.57 -39.01 -5.27
N HIS A 15 -25.39 -38.44 -4.07
CA HIS A 15 -24.29 -38.58 -3.11
C HIS A 15 -22.97 -39.22 -3.59
N ALA A 16 -21.92 -38.39 -3.73
CA ALA A 16 -20.54 -38.82 -3.54
C ALA A 16 -20.03 -38.31 -2.18
N ARG A 17 -20.02 -39.18 -1.19
CA ARG A 17 -19.33 -38.96 0.10
C ARG A 17 -17.83 -39.11 -0.18
N VAL A 18 -17.08 -38.02 -0.10
CA VAL A 18 -15.61 -38.06 -0.04
C VAL A 18 -15.24 -38.60 1.33
N ALA A 19 -14.82 -39.86 1.37
CA ALA A 19 -14.25 -40.48 2.56
C ALA A 19 -12.86 -39.89 2.81
N LEU A 20 -12.70 -39.25 3.97
CA LEU A 20 -11.44 -38.83 4.54
C LEU A 20 -10.66 -40.09 4.96
N PHE A 21 -9.61 -40.45 4.23
CA PHE A 21 -8.63 -41.44 4.70
C PHE A 21 -7.65 -40.75 5.65
N PHE A 22 -7.84 -40.94 6.96
CA PHE A 22 -6.76 -40.78 7.93
C PHE A 22 -5.93 -42.07 7.92
N LEU A 23 -4.79 -42.08 7.23
CA LEU A 23 -3.73 -43.04 7.54
C LEU A 23 -2.89 -42.46 8.68
N ALA A 24 -3.01 -43.08 9.85
CA ALA A 24 -2.08 -42.87 10.96
C ALA A 24 -0.70 -43.41 10.56
N ALA A 25 0.28 -42.52 10.43
CA ALA A 25 1.68 -42.90 10.35
C ALA A 25 2.21 -43.13 11.77
N SER A 26 2.43 -44.39 12.12
CA SER A 26 3.26 -44.78 13.26
C SER A 26 4.42 -45.65 12.75
N ALA A 27 5.63 -45.29 13.16
CA ALA A 27 6.70 -46.20 13.59
C ALA A 27 8.05 -45.47 13.48
N SER A 28 8.59 -45.16 14.65
CA SER A 28 9.97 -44.76 14.88
C SER A 28 10.94 -45.80 14.31
N ALA A 29 11.85 -45.38 13.43
CA ALA A 29 13.01 -46.18 13.05
C ALA A 29 14.24 -45.63 13.77
N LEU A 30 14.55 -46.21 14.92
CA LEU A 30 15.84 -46.07 15.60
C LEU A 30 16.89 -46.82 14.78
N CYS A 31 17.87 -46.09 14.24
CA CYS A 31 19.02 -46.69 13.57
C CYS A 31 20.00 -47.22 14.62
N LEU A 32 19.95 -48.53 14.87
CA LEU A 32 20.96 -49.26 15.63
C LEU A 32 22.08 -49.66 14.67
N TRP A 33 23.25 -49.02 14.78
CA TRP A 33 24.46 -49.53 14.15
C TRP A 33 25.17 -50.46 15.12
N GLN A 34 25.29 -51.73 14.71
CA GLN A 34 26.02 -52.78 15.41
C GLN A 34 27.52 -52.50 15.37
N ALA A 35 28.16 -52.56 16.53
CA ALA A 35 29.61 -52.60 16.64
C ALA A 35 30.12 -53.96 16.15
N ALA A 36 30.78 -53.97 14.99
CA ALA A 36 31.55 -55.11 14.53
C ALA A 36 32.86 -55.19 15.32
N THR A 37 33.09 -56.32 15.98
CA THR A 37 34.31 -56.63 16.72
C THR A 37 35.42 -57.06 15.76
N PHE A 38 36.39 -56.20 15.49
CA PHE A 38 37.65 -56.61 14.88
C PHE A 38 38.61 -57.11 15.96
N LYS A 39 38.76 -58.44 16.04
CA LYS A 39 39.87 -59.10 16.74
C LYS A 39 41.07 -59.20 15.79
N ASN A 40 42.25 -58.86 16.34
CA ASN A 40 43.60 -59.17 15.87
C ASN A 40 44.14 -58.41 14.64
N ILE A 41 44.82 -57.30 14.91
CA ILE A 41 45.88 -56.73 14.05
C ILE A 41 47.17 -56.67 14.90
N PRO A 42 48.30 -57.21 14.42
CA PRO A 42 49.58 -57.14 15.16
C PRO A 42 50.10 -55.69 15.19
N PRO A 43 50.83 -55.27 16.25
CA PRO A 43 51.32 -53.90 16.35
C PRO A 43 52.43 -53.64 15.31
N LEU A 44 52.25 -52.59 14.52
CA LEU A 44 53.27 -52.07 13.61
C LEU A 44 54.29 -51.25 14.42
N ALA A 45 55.57 -51.53 14.23
CA ALA A 45 56.67 -50.80 14.88
C ALA A 45 56.61 -49.30 14.55
N SER A 46 56.69 -48.45 15.57
CA SER A 46 56.69 -46.99 15.42
C SER A 46 58.07 -46.51 14.98
N PRO A 47 58.23 -45.77 13.86
CA PRO A 47 59.45 -45.01 13.63
C PRO A 47 59.45 -43.79 14.56
N SER A 48 60.54 -43.61 15.32
CA SER A 48 60.80 -42.38 16.06
C SER A 48 61.00 -41.24 15.06
N SER A 49 59.95 -40.46 14.84
CA SER A 49 60.01 -39.20 14.10
C SER A 49 60.22 -38.06 15.11
N THR A 50 61.41 -37.47 15.10
CA THR A 50 61.71 -36.24 15.85
C THR A 50 60.92 -35.09 15.23
N LEU A 51 59.81 -34.73 15.88
CA LEU A 51 59.01 -33.55 15.55
C LEU A 51 59.85 -32.28 15.77
N VAL A 52 60.32 -31.69 14.68
CA VAL A 52 60.79 -30.30 14.69
C VAL A 52 59.55 -29.41 14.65
N THR A 53 59.24 -28.75 15.76
CA THR A 53 58.12 -27.79 15.84
C THR A 53 58.45 -26.56 14.98
N PRO A 54 57.72 -26.27 13.89
CA PRO A 54 57.97 -25.05 13.14
C PRO A 54 57.59 -23.84 14.00
N THR A 55 58.47 -22.84 14.04
CA THR A 55 58.24 -21.57 14.72
C THR A 55 57.10 -20.83 13.99
N PRO A 56 56.02 -20.39 14.68
CA PRO A 56 54.91 -19.71 14.02
C PRO A 56 55.39 -18.38 13.42
N ILE A 57 55.20 -18.20 12.12
CA ILE A 57 55.43 -16.94 11.43
C ILE A 57 54.37 -15.93 11.93
N PRO A 58 54.74 -14.73 12.40
CA PRO A 58 53.78 -13.73 12.83
C PRO A 58 52.88 -13.32 11.66
N ILE A 59 51.56 -13.48 11.84
CA ILE A 59 50.55 -13.06 10.88
C ILE A 59 50.49 -11.52 10.92
N PRO A 60 50.64 -10.82 9.79
CA PRO A 60 50.50 -9.37 9.78
C PRO A 60 49.10 -8.96 10.28
N PRO A 61 48.97 -7.82 10.99
CA PRO A 61 47.69 -7.37 11.49
C PRO A 61 46.72 -7.15 10.32
N THR A 62 45.49 -7.63 10.47
CA THR A 62 44.43 -7.42 9.50
C THR A 62 44.21 -5.92 9.32
N PRO A 63 44.26 -5.37 8.08
CA PRO A 63 43.96 -3.97 7.87
C PRO A 63 42.54 -3.66 8.38
N PRO A 64 42.29 -2.45 8.91
CA PRO A 64 40.98 -2.08 9.39
C PRO A 64 39.93 -2.25 8.27
N PRO A 65 38.70 -2.69 8.60
CA PRO A 65 37.66 -2.85 7.60
C PRO A 65 37.42 -1.50 6.90
N ILE A 66 37.54 -1.51 5.57
CA ILE A 66 37.18 -0.34 4.76
C ILE A 66 35.70 -0.04 5.04
N PRO A 67 35.32 1.21 5.35
CA PRO A 67 33.92 1.57 5.53
C PRO A 67 33.12 1.12 4.31
N ALA A 68 32.01 0.41 4.53
CA ALA A 68 31.13 0.04 3.44
C ALA A 68 30.72 1.32 2.68
N PRO A 69 30.69 1.29 1.33
CA PRO A 69 30.22 2.43 0.57
C PRO A 69 28.80 2.81 1.06
N PRO A 70 28.48 4.12 1.13
CA PRO A 70 27.14 4.55 1.54
C PRO A 70 26.09 3.88 0.66
N ALA A 71 25.01 3.40 1.28
CA ALA A 71 23.91 2.77 0.54
C ALA A 71 23.41 3.72 -0.56
N PRO A 72 23.08 3.21 -1.76
CA PRO A 72 22.58 4.06 -2.84
C PRO A 72 21.32 4.79 -2.38
N VAL A 73 21.32 6.12 -2.55
CA VAL A 73 20.14 6.95 -2.27
C VAL A 73 19.06 6.56 -3.27
N LEU A 74 18.01 5.90 -2.78
CA LEU A 74 16.87 5.52 -3.62
C LEU A 74 16.15 6.78 -4.10
N PRO A 75 15.65 6.80 -5.35
CA PRO A 75 14.87 7.93 -5.83
C PRO A 75 13.61 8.15 -4.97
N PRO A 76 13.08 9.38 -4.91
CA PRO A 76 11.82 9.65 -4.24
C PRO A 76 10.67 8.79 -4.80
N PRO A 77 9.65 8.46 -3.98
CA PRO A 77 8.44 7.84 -4.50
C PRO A 77 7.70 8.78 -5.47
N ASP A 78 6.97 8.19 -6.41
CA ASP A 78 5.96 8.87 -7.21
C ASP A 78 4.68 9.07 -6.36
N ILE A 79 4.23 10.31 -6.22
CA ILE A 79 3.02 10.63 -5.48
C ILE A 79 1.83 10.52 -6.45
N VAL A 80 1.03 9.48 -6.28
CA VAL A 80 -0.21 9.31 -7.04
C VAL A 80 -1.34 10.01 -6.29
N ILE A 81 -1.95 11.01 -6.92
CA ILE A 81 -3.15 11.66 -6.41
C ILE A 81 -4.34 11.09 -7.17
N ASP A 82 -5.33 10.62 -6.43
CA ASP A 82 -6.53 10.01 -6.99
C ASP A 82 -7.75 10.90 -6.73
N PRO A 83 -8.21 11.71 -7.72
CA PRO A 83 -9.43 12.45 -7.56
C PRO A 83 -10.63 11.51 -7.62
N GLY A 84 -11.34 11.36 -6.50
CA GLY A 84 -12.51 10.51 -6.38
C GLY A 84 -13.57 10.75 -7.44
N HIS A 85 -14.34 9.72 -7.80
CA HIS A 85 -15.42 9.77 -8.80
C HIS A 85 -14.93 10.23 -10.19
N GLY A 86 -15.82 10.68 -11.07
CA GLY A 86 -15.49 11.21 -12.40
C GLY A 86 -16.37 10.61 -13.51
N GLY A 87 -16.60 11.39 -14.57
CA GLY A 87 -17.41 11.01 -15.72
C GLY A 87 -18.83 10.64 -15.29
N SER A 88 -19.19 9.38 -15.53
CA SER A 88 -20.50 8.79 -15.22
C SER A 88 -20.77 8.61 -13.73
N ASP A 89 -19.74 8.62 -12.89
CA ASP A 89 -19.88 8.63 -11.43
C ASP A 89 -19.75 10.08 -10.94
N PRO A 90 -20.85 10.76 -10.59
CA PRO A 90 -20.77 12.14 -10.10
C PRO A 90 -20.28 12.24 -8.65
N GLY A 91 -20.34 11.15 -7.88
CA GLY A 91 -20.31 11.23 -6.43
C GLY A 91 -21.49 12.04 -5.87
N ARG A 92 -21.35 12.55 -4.65
CA ARG A 92 -22.49 13.15 -3.94
C ARG A 92 -22.77 14.58 -4.41
N LEU A 93 -24.06 14.94 -4.46
CA LEU A 93 -24.49 16.31 -4.74
C LEU A 93 -24.42 17.15 -3.46
N GLY A 94 -23.70 18.26 -3.52
CA GLY A 94 -23.56 19.21 -2.42
C GLY A 94 -24.65 20.27 -2.38
N LYS A 95 -24.72 20.99 -1.25
CA LYS A 95 -25.64 22.13 -1.06
C LYS A 95 -25.31 23.34 -1.93
N ASP A 96 -24.10 23.39 -2.47
CA ASP A 96 -23.67 24.39 -3.44
C ASP A 96 -24.13 24.08 -4.88
N GLY A 97 -24.88 22.99 -5.09
CA GLY A 97 -25.36 22.54 -6.40
C GLY A 97 -24.29 21.83 -7.23
N GLN A 98 -23.12 21.52 -6.64
CA GLN A 98 -22.04 20.84 -7.34
C GLN A 98 -21.88 19.39 -6.88
N HIS A 99 -21.50 18.54 -7.82
CA HIS A 99 -21.15 17.16 -7.53
C HIS A 99 -19.71 17.04 -7.02
N GLU A 100 -19.49 16.10 -6.11
CA GLU A 100 -18.21 15.78 -5.47
C GLU A 100 -17.05 15.68 -6.47
N LYS A 101 -17.25 15.01 -7.60
CA LYS A 101 -16.23 14.84 -8.64
C LYS A 101 -15.55 16.14 -9.08
N LYS A 102 -16.27 17.27 -9.05
CA LYS A 102 -15.76 18.61 -9.39
C LYS A 102 -14.73 19.06 -8.37
N TRP A 103 -15.08 18.98 -7.08
CA TRP A 103 -14.22 19.45 -6.00
C TRP A 103 -13.05 18.51 -5.76
N ALA A 104 -13.27 17.20 -5.85
CA ALA A 104 -12.21 16.20 -5.80
C ALA A 104 -11.15 16.46 -6.89
N LEU A 105 -11.58 16.71 -8.14
CA LEU A 105 -10.66 17.05 -9.24
C LEU A 105 -9.92 18.37 -8.98
N ALA A 106 -10.63 19.43 -8.59
CA ALA A 106 -10.03 20.74 -8.39
C ALA A 106 -8.97 20.75 -7.27
N ILE A 107 -9.25 20.08 -6.13
CA ILE A 107 -8.28 19.94 -5.04
C ILE A 107 -7.08 19.10 -5.49
N SER A 108 -7.32 18.00 -6.21
CA SER A 108 -6.25 17.11 -6.67
C SER A 108 -5.30 17.79 -7.66
N GLN A 109 -5.82 18.55 -8.61
CA GLN A 109 -5.01 19.32 -9.57
C GLN A 109 -4.17 20.40 -8.88
N ALA A 110 -4.77 21.12 -7.91
CA ALA A 110 -4.06 22.14 -7.14
C ALA A 110 -2.97 21.52 -6.25
N LEU A 111 -3.26 20.40 -5.60
CA LEU A 111 -2.30 19.65 -4.79
C LEU A 111 -1.15 19.12 -5.65
N ALA A 112 -1.46 18.57 -6.83
CA ALA A 112 -0.43 18.11 -7.76
C ALA A 112 0.49 19.25 -8.19
N THR A 113 -0.09 20.41 -8.52
CA THR A 113 0.67 21.60 -8.89
C THR A 113 1.61 22.03 -7.76
N GLN A 114 1.11 22.11 -6.52
CA GLN A 114 1.92 22.53 -5.37
C GLN A 114 3.05 21.54 -5.05
N LEU A 115 2.78 20.23 -5.12
CA LEU A 115 3.79 19.20 -4.87
C LEU A 115 4.85 19.16 -5.98
N ARG A 116 4.44 19.28 -7.25
CA ARG A 116 5.37 19.38 -8.39
C ARG A 116 6.28 20.61 -8.29
N ALA A 117 5.72 21.76 -7.88
CA ALA A 117 6.50 22.97 -7.62
C ALA A 117 7.55 22.78 -6.51
N SER A 118 7.35 21.79 -5.63
CA SER A 118 8.29 21.40 -4.58
C SER A 118 9.26 20.28 -4.99
N GLY A 119 9.34 19.96 -6.29
CA GLY A 119 10.28 18.97 -6.84
C GLY A 119 9.82 17.51 -6.73
N TRP A 120 8.57 17.25 -6.36
CA TRP A 120 8.03 15.89 -6.31
C TRP A 120 7.53 15.44 -7.68
N LYS A 121 7.77 14.17 -8.01
CA LYS A 121 7.07 13.51 -9.11
C LYS A 121 5.65 13.21 -8.65
N VAL A 122 4.66 13.68 -9.42
CA VAL A 122 3.25 13.51 -9.11
C VAL A 122 2.48 13.11 -10.36
N SER A 123 1.68 12.06 -10.25
CA SER A 123 0.72 11.63 -11.29
C SER A 123 -0.70 11.67 -10.76
N LEU A 124 -1.68 11.91 -11.64
CA LEU A 124 -3.09 11.82 -11.28
C LEU A 124 -3.72 10.57 -11.91
N THR A 125 -4.64 9.90 -11.21
CA THR A 125 -5.45 8.83 -11.81
C THR A 125 -6.46 9.36 -12.83
N ARG A 126 -6.77 10.66 -12.79
CA ARG A 126 -7.45 11.42 -13.84
C ARG A 126 -7.12 12.90 -13.69
N ASP A 127 -6.96 13.62 -14.78
CA ASP A 127 -6.73 15.07 -14.80
C ASP A 127 -7.90 15.84 -15.43
N ALA A 128 -8.95 15.14 -15.84
CA ALA A 128 -10.20 15.68 -16.36
C ALA A 128 -11.42 14.99 -15.73
N ASP A 129 -12.63 15.40 -16.13
CA ASP A 129 -13.88 14.76 -15.73
C ASP A 129 -14.15 13.48 -16.54
N THR A 130 -13.34 12.45 -16.28
CA THR A 130 -13.40 11.14 -16.96
C THR A 130 -13.76 10.02 -15.99
N THR A 131 -14.42 8.98 -16.50
CA THR A 131 -14.71 7.76 -15.73
C THR A 131 -13.43 6.94 -15.60
N VAL A 132 -13.03 6.64 -14.36
CA VAL A 132 -11.94 5.71 -14.05
C VAL A 132 -12.42 4.72 -13.00
N SER A 133 -12.33 3.42 -13.30
CA SER A 133 -12.80 2.38 -12.39
C SER A 133 -11.93 2.30 -11.13
N LEU A 134 -12.50 1.78 -10.04
CA LEU A 134 -11.76 1.58 -8.79
C LEU A 134 -10.54 0.66 -8.97
N LEU A 135 -10.65 -0.34 -9.86
CA LEU A 135 -9.56 -1.23 -10.19
C LEU A 135 -8.47 -0.49 -10.96
N ASP A 136 -8.83 0.26 -12.00
CA ASP A 136 -7.85 0.98 -12.84
C ASP A 136 -7.05 2.00 -12.05
N ARG A 137 -7.67 2.69 -11.09
CA ARG A 137 -6.98 3.61 -10.16
C ARG A 137 -5.85 2.91 -9.41
N SER A 138 -6.15 1.75 -8.82
CA SER A 138 -5.17 0.97 -8.07
C SER A 138 -4.13 0.31 -8.99
N THR A 139 -4.54 -0.20 -10.15
CA THR A 139 -3.63 -0.78 -11.16
C THR A 139 -2.64 0.26 -11.66
N PHE A 140 -3.13 1.45 -12.03
CA PHE A 140 -2.29 2.58 -12.41
C PHE A 140 -1.28 2.91 -11.32
N ALA A 141 -1.72 3.04 -10.06
CA ALA A 141 -0.81 3.31 -8.95
C ALA A 141 0.27 2.22 -8.83
N ASN A 142 -0.13 0.94 -8.80
CA ASN A 142 0.73 -0.21 -8.54
C ASN A 142 1.80 -0.49 -9.62
N GLN A 143 1.68 0.10 -10.81
CA GLN A 143 2.70 0.00 -11.86
C GLN A 143 4.00 0.78 -11.53
N ARG A 144 4.02 1.52 -10.42
CA ARG A 144 5.16 2.33 -9.99
C ARG A 144 6.03 1.57 -8.99
N PRO A 145 7.36 1.56 -9.15
CA PRO A 145 8.27 0.82 -8.27
C PRO A 145 8.30 1.39 -6.85
N ARG A 146 8.09 2.69 -6.70
CA ARG A 146 8.00 3.41 -5.43
C ARG A 146 6.85 4.38 -5.54
N LEU A 147 5.76 4.14 -4.81
CA LEU A 147 4.56 4.96 -4.87
C LEU A 147 4.07 5.35 -3.48
N LEU A 148 3.34 6.45 -3.45
CA LEU A 148 2.42 6.86 -2.38
C LEU A 148 1.07 7.14 -3.05
N LEU A 149 -0.04 6.67 -2.49
CA LEU A 149 -1.38 7.03 -2.98
C LEU A 149 -2.11 7.95 -2.00
N VAL A 150 -2.64 9.06 -2.50
CA VAL A 150 -3.56 9.95 -1.78
C VAL A 150 -4.82 10.13 -2.60
N SER A 151 -5.91 9.49 -2.17
CA SER A 151 -7.24 9.64 -2.77
C SER A 151 -7.99 10.81 -2.12
N ILE A 152 -8.59 11.67 -2.92
CA ILE A 152 -9.26 12.91 -2.48
C ILE A 152 -10.76 12.76 -2.71
N HIS A 153 -11.53 12.88 -1.63
CA HIS A 153 -12.98 12.75 -1.61
C HIS A 153 -13.63 13.85 -0.76
N PHE A 154 -14.95 13.93 -0.83
CA PHE A 154 -15.74 14.73 0.11
C PHE A 154 -16.92 13.93 0.64
N ASN A 155 -17.14 14.06 1.94
CA ASN A 155 -18.15 13.28 2.62
C ASN A 155 -19.55 13.85 2.33
N SER A 156 -20.56 13.06 2.69
CA SER A 156 -21.94 13.48 2.75
C SER A 156 -22.65 12.73 3.88
N GLY A 157 -23.56 13.40 4.55
CA GLY A 157 -24.32 12.82 5.65
C GLY A 157 -25.43 13.75 6.12
N GLU A 158 -25.89 13.53 7.34
CA GLU A 158 -26.82 14.44 8.01
C GLU A 158 -26.27 15.89 8.02
N SER A 159 -27.16 16.87 8.04
CA SER A 159 -26.81 18.29 7.87
C SER A 159 -25.86 18.82 8.95
N ALA A 160 -25.81 18.19 10.12
CA ALA A 160 -24.93 18.55 11.23
C ALA A 160 -23.55 17.87 11.18
N ALA A 161 -23.35 16.88 10.31
CA ALA A 161 -22.06 16.21 10.17
C ALA A 161 -21.06 17.15 9.48
N SER A 162 -19.90 17.35 10.12
CA SER A 162 -18.84 18.24 9.63
C SER A 162 -17.47 17.77 10.06
N GLY A 163 -16.44 18.29 9.38
CA GLY A 163 -15.03 18.06 9.64
C GLY A 163 -14.36 17.15 8.63
N LEU A 164 -13.03 17.10 8.72
CA LEU A 164 -12.18 16.26 7.89
C LEU A 164 -11.92 14.93 8.58
N GLU A 165 -11.78 13.87 7.80
CA GLU A 165 -11.33 12.55 8.27
C GLU A 165 -10.45 11.89 7.20
N THR A 166 -9.50 11.07 7.65
CA THR A 166 -8.58 10.35 6.75
C THR A 166 -8.62 8.86 7.01
N TYR A 167 -8.83 8.09 5.95
CA TYR A 167 -8.92 6.65 5.98
C TYR A 167 -7.67 5.96 5.44
N PHE A 168 -7.36 4.79 5.97
CA PHE A 168 -6.32 3.90 5.47
C PHE A 168 -6.78 2.43 5.56
N SER A 169 -6.06 1.52 4.90
CA SER A 169 -6.39 0.09 4.87
C SER A 169 -5.24 -0.78 5.39
N TRP A 170 -5.29 -1.25 6.64
CA TRP A 170 -4.27 -2.17 7.18
C TRP A 170 -4.78 -3.06 8.34
N PRO A 171 -4.45 -4.36 8.44
CA PRO A 171 -3.84 -5.17 7.40
C PRO A 171 -4.80 -5.36 6.21
N ARG A 172 -4.25 -5.44 5.00
CA ARG A 172 -5.03 -5.79 3.80
C ARG A 172 -5.33 -7.28 3.76
N GLN A 173 -6.46 -7.67 3.18
CA GLN A 173 -6.87 -9.08 3.07
C GLN A 173 -5.81 -9.90 2.32
N PRO A 174 -5.31 -11.02 2.86
CA PRO A 174 -4.25 -11.82 2.23
C PRO A 174 -4.58 -12.28 0.81
N GLU A 175 -5.83 -12.68 0.55
CA GLU A 175 -6.27 -13.16 -0.75
C GLU A 175 -6.29 -12.04 -1.80
N LEU A 176 -6.69 -10.83 -1.40
CA LEU A 176 -6.62 -9.65 -2.26
C LEU A 176 -5.16 -9.31 -2.56
N MET A 177 -4.29 -9.35 -1.55
CA MET A 177 -2.87 -9.08 -1.70
C MET A 177 -2.19 -10.07 -2.65
N ALA A 178 -2.49 -11.37 -2.53
CA ALA A 178 -1.97 -12.40 -3.42
C ALA A 178 -2.36 -12.14 -4.89
N LYS A 179 -3.61 -11.71 -5.15
CA LYS A 179 -4.07 -11.35 -6.50
C LYS A 179 -3.34 -10.13 -7.05
N LEU A 180 -3.13 -9.11 -6.23
CA LEU A 180 -2.42 -7.89 -6.64
C LEU A 180 -0.93 -8.16 -6.90
N HIS A 181 -0.29 -9.02 -6.10
CA HIS A 181 1.10 -9.45 -6.35
C HIS A 181 1.21 -10.19 -7.68
N ALA A 182 0.31 -11.15 -7.93
CA ALA A 182 0.28 -11.87 -9.20
C ALA A 182 0.08 -10.92 -10.40
N ALA A 183 -0.84 -9.96 -10.28
CA ALA A 183 -1.09 -8.96 -11.33
C ALA A 183 0.11 -8.00 -11.54
N ALA A 184 0.91 -7.76 -10.51
CA ALA A 184 2.13 -6.97 -10.57
C ALA A 184 3.38 -7.79 -10.99
N GLY A 185 3.24 -9.08 -11.31
CA GLY A 185 4.36 -9.96 -11.64
C GLY A 185 5.27 -10.27 -10.45
N LEU A 186 4.82 -10.03 -9.22
CA LEU A 186 5.55 -10.35 -8.00
C LEU A 186 5.31 -11.81 -7.61
N SER A 187 6.33 -12.44 -7.03
CA SER A 187 6.21 -13.82 -6.54
C SER A 187 5.18 -13.93 -5.41
N ALA A 188 4.49 -15.07 -5.36
CA ALA A 188 3.63 -15.40 -4.23
C ALA A 188 4.47 -15.40 -2.94
N GLY A 189 4.05 -14.63 -1.93
CA GLY A 189 4.80 -14.48 -0.69
C GLY A 189 5.93 -13.44 -0.71
N ALA A 190 6.10 -12.65 -1.78
CA ALA A 190 6.95 -11.47 -1.75
C ALA A 190 6.56 -10.60 -0.53
N PRO A 191 7.53 -10.13 0.29
CA PRO A 191 7.22 -9.33 1.46
C PRO A 191 6.51 -8.06 1.01
N LEU A 192 5.41 -7.73 1.70
CA LEU A 192 4.76 -6.44 1.49
C LEU A 192 5.76 -5.34 1.81
N PRO A 193 5.79 -4.25 1.02
CA PRO A 193 6.45 -3.04 1.48
C PRO A 193 5.94 -2.68 2.87
N PRO A 194 6.80 -2.21 3.79
CA PRO A 194 6.36 -1.69 5.07
C PRO A 194 5.20 -0.72 4.84
N ASP A 195 4.06 -0.99 5.47
CA ASP A 195 2.90 -0.12 5.37
C ASP A 195 2.91 0.87 6.53
N ASP A 196 2.96 2.14 6.17
CA ASP A 196 2.91 3.26 7.12
C ASP A 196 1.77 4.22 6.76
N SER A 197 0.69 3.68 6.16
CA SER A 197 -0.52 4.43 5.81
C SER A 197 -1.16 5.10 7.03
N ALA A 198 -1.02 4.50 8.22
CA ALA A 198 -1.54 5.07 9.45
C ALA A 198 -0.81 6.37 9.84
N ALA A 199 0.53 6.40 9.80
CA ALA A 199 1.27 7.63 10.12
C ALA A 199 1.11 8.69 9.03
N LEU A 200 1.05 8.27 7.76
CA LEU A 200 0.70 9.15 6.64
C LEU A 200 -0.68 9.79 6.85
N ALA A 201 -1.69 8.99 7.19
CA ALA A 201 -3.05 9.48 7.46
C ALA A 201 -3.04 10.49 8.61
N ALA A 202 -2.33 10.20 9.70
CA ALA A 202 -2.24 11.09 10.85
C ALA A 202 -1.57 12.42 10.48
N SER A 203 -0.49 12.38 9.70
CA SER A 203 0.24 13.57 9.27
C SER A 203 -0.61 14.47 8.37
N ILE A 204 -1.31 13.88 7.39
CA ILE A 204 -2.23 14.60 6.50
C ILE A 204 -3.39 15.20 7.30
N GLN A 205 -4.03 14.40 8.15
CA GLN A 205 -5.17 14.83 8.96
C GLN A 205 -4.82 16.03 9.84
N GLN A 206 -3.70 15.94 10.56
CA GLN A 206 -3.26 17.01 11.47
C GLN A 206 -2.95 18.30 10.70
N ALA A 207 -2.19 18.21 9.62
CA ALA A 207 -1.77 19.38 8.84
C ALA A 207 -2.95 20.03 8.10
N ALA A 208 -3.87 19.24 7.55
CA ALA A 208 -5.07 19.74 6.87
C ALA A 208 -5.99 20.49 7.84
N CYS A 209 -6.32 19.89 8.99
CA CYS A 209 -7.13 20.54 10.01
C CYS A 209 -6.48 21.82 10.56
N ALA A 210 -5.16 21.81 10.81
CA ALA A 210 -4.45 22.99 11.27
C ALA A 210 -4.48 24.13 10.24
N ALA A 211 -4.38 23.82 8.95
CA ALA A 211 -4.38 24.82 7.89
C ALA A 211 -5.78 25.42 7.63
N THR A 212 -6.84 24.62 7.73
CA THR A 212 -8.21 25.07 7.43
C THR A 212 -8.97 25.58 8.64
N GLY A 213 -8.59 25.16 9.86
CA GLY A 213 -9.38 25.33 11.08
C GLY A 213 -10.59 24.40 11.15
N SER A 214 -10.72 23.43 10.24
CA SER A 214 -11.84 22.49 10.23
C SER A 214 -11.79 21.53 11.41
N ARG A 215 -12.97 21.07 11.84
CA ARG A 215 -13.09 20.02 12.86
C ARG A 215 -12.28 18.79 12.46
N ASN A 216 -11.44 18.32 13.38
CA ASN A 216 -10.68 17.09 13.22
C ASN A 216 -11.51 15.89 13.69
N ARG A 217 -11.89 15.00 12.76
CA ARG A 217 -12.63 13.77 13.08
C ARG A 217 -11.71 12.55 13.24
N GLY A 218 -10.41 12.74 13.01
CA GLY A 218 -9.38 11.74 13.22
C GLY A 218 -9.08 10.91 11.99
N THR A 219 -8.39 9.79 12.24
CA THR A 219 -8.01 8.82 11.23
C THR A 219 -8.70 7.49 11.49
N HIS A 220 -9.05 6.77 10.43
CA HIS A 220 -9.82 5.53 10.56
C HIS A 220 -9.24 4.41 9.70
N ASN A 221 -9.05 3.26 10.32
CA ASN A 221 -8.69 2.05 9.61
C ASN A 221 -9.93 1.39 9.02
N ARG A 222 -9.96 1.21 7.70
CA ARG A 222 -11.00 0.48 6.96
C ARG A 222 -10.33 -0.50 6.00
N PRO A 223 -10.01 -1.73 6.44
CA PRO A 223 -9.21 -2.71 5.69
C PRO A 223 -9.68 -3.05 4.27
N SER A 224 -10.96 -2.83 3.96
CA SER A 224 -11.59 -3.14 2.67
C SER A 224 -11.92 -1.88 1.85
N LEU A 225 -11.37 -0.71 2.19
CA LEU A 225 -11.70 0.54 1.52
C LEU A 225 -11.13 0.57 0.11
N SER A 226 -12.01 0.76 -0.86
CA SER A 226 -11.81 0.57 -2.31
C SER A 226 -10.36 0.65 -2.84
N VAL A 227 -9.86 1.86 -3.17
CA VAL A 227 -8.56 2.03 -3.84
C VAL A 227 -7.39 1.78 -2.88
N THR A 228 -7.54 2.16 -1.60
CA THR A 228 -6.45 2.03 -0.61
C THR A 228 -6.15 0.57 -0.24
N SER A 229 -7.18 -0.27 -0.14
CA SER A 229 -7.02 -1.72 0.10
C SER A 229 -6.42 -2.47 -1.09
N ARG A 230 -6.44 -1.86 -2.29
CA ARG A 230 -5.90 -2.44 -3.54
C ARG A 230 -4.53 -1.91 -3.93
N THR A 231 -3.93 -1.05 -3.11
CA THR A 231 -2.66 -0.40 -3.40
C THR A 231 -1.53 -1.08 -2.64
N LEU A 232 -0.42 -1.39 -3.33
CA LEU A 232 0.72 -2.16 -2.79
C LEU A 232 1.68 -1.33 -1.91
N ALA A 233 1.34 -0.08 -1.58
CA ALA A 233 2.17 0.85 -0.85
C ALA A 233 1.31 1.70 0.12
N PRO A 234 1.91 2.62 0.91
CA PRO A 234 1.14 3.53 1.74
C PRO A 234 0.06 4.27 0.93
N ALA A 235 -1.19 4.16 1.39
CA ALA A 235 -2.36 4.60 0.66
C ALA A 235 -3.43 5.13 1.61
N VAL A 236 -3.88 6.35 1.36
CA VAL A 236 -4.93 7.01 2.16
C VAL A 236 -6.06 7.55 1.29
N LEU A 237 -7.23 7.69 1.89
CA LEU A 237 -8.37 8.42 1.33
C LEU A 237 -8.74 9.54 2.30
N VAL A 238 -8.74 10.77 1.82
CA VAL A 238 -9.02 11.96 2.62
C VAL A 238 -10.41 12.47 2.29
N GLU A 239 -11.29 12.51 3.29
CA GLU A 239 -12.57 13.20 3.21
C GLU A 239 -12.39 14.66 3.60
N CYS A 240 -12.46 15.54 2.61
CA CYS A 240 -12.08 16.95 2.74
C CYS A 240 -13.21 17.85 3.31
N GLY A 241 -14.15 17.27 4.06
CA GLY A 241 -15.35 17.94 4.58
C GLY A 241 -16.64 17.39 3.98
N PHE A 242 -17.79 17.84 4.50
CA PHE A 242 -19.12 17.36 4.13
C PHE A 242 -19.83 18.31 3.15
N LEU A 243 -20.11 17.84 1.94
CA LEU A 243 -20.84 18.61 0.92
C LEU A 243 -22.28 18.95 1.33
N THR A 244 -22.85 18.21 2.28
CA THR A 244 -24.21 18.41 2.78
C THR A 244 -24.29 19.38 3.97
N HIS A 245 -23.17 19.77 4.56
CA HIS A 245 -23.12 20.77 5.63
C HIS A 245 -23.13 22.19 5.03
N PRO A 246 -24.05 23.10 5.42
CA PRO A 246 -24.17 24.44 4.82
C PRO A 246 -22.84 25.22 4.81
N ASP A 247 -22.18 25.29 5.96
CA ASP A 247 -20.95 26.08 6.09
C ASP A 247 -19.76 25.43 5.37
N GLU A 248 -19.67 24.09 5.37
CA GLU A 248 -18.58 23.41 4.67
C GLU A 248 -18.78 23.49 3.16
N ALA A 249 -20.00 23.39 2.65
CA ALA A 249 -20.29 23.65 1.24
C ALA A 249 -19.86 25.07 0.82
N GLY A 250 -20.11 26.08 1.69
CA GLY A 250 -19.60 27.45 1.50
C GLY A 250 -18.07 27.52 1.45
N ASN A 251 -17.40 26.85 2.38
CA ASN A 251 -15.93 26.75 2.43
C ASN A 251 -15.35 26.03 1.20
N ILE A 252 -15.91 24.89 0.81
CA ILE A 252 -15.46 24.09 -0.33
C ILE A 252 -15.54 24.90 -1.64
N ARG A 253 -16.60 25.72 -1.79
CA ARG A 253 -16.75 26.64 -2.92
C ARG A 253 -15.71 27.78 -2.92
N SER A 254 -15.25 28.20 -1.74
CA SER A 254 -14.28 29.28 -1.58
C SER A 254 -12.88 28.89 -2.04
N SER A 255 -12.31 29.66 -2.99
CA SER A 255 -10.94 29.45 -3.46
C SER A 255 -9.90 29.64 -2.35
N SER A 256 -10.12 30.58 -1.42
CA SER A 256 -9.18 30.84 -0.33
C SER A 256 -9.15 29.70 0.69
N TRP A 257 -10.30 29.08 0.97
CA TRP A 257 -10.36 27.91 1.83
C TRP A 257 -9.74 26.68 1.15
N ARG A 258 -10.03 26.46 -0.14
CA ARG A 258 -9.37 25.39 -0.92
C ARG A 258 -7.85 25.55 -0.94
N ALA A 259 -7.33 26.76 -1.07
CA ALA A 259 -5.89 27.01 -1.00
C ALA A 259 -5.29 26.62 0.36
N LYS A 260 -6.00 26.90 1.47
CA LYS A 260 -5.58 26.45 2.82
C LYS A 260 -5.58 24.93 2.91
N LEU A 261 -6.64 24.27 2.44
CA LEU A 261 -6.74 22.81 2.42
C LEU A 261 -5.58 22.19 1.63
N VAL A 262 -5.34 22.65 0.40
CA VAL A 262 -4.26 22.16 -0.46
C VAL A 262 -2.89 22.35 0.20
N LYS A 263 -2.66 23.50 0.84
CA LYS A 263 -1.44 23.72 1.62
C LYS A 263 -1.31 22.72 2.77
N GLY A 264 -2.37 22.48 3.53
CA GLY A 264 -2.37 21.51 4.63
C GLY A 264 -2.11 20.08 4.17
N LEU A 265 -2.77 19.64 3.08
CA LEU A 265 -2.54 18.33 2.45
C LEU A 265 -1.08 18.18 2.01
N ALA A 266 -0.53 19.17 1.29
CA ALA A 266 0.86 19.16 0.84
C ALA A 266 1.85 19.11 2.03
N THR A 267 1.61 19.91 3.07
CA THR A 267 2.43 19.90 4.29
C THR A 267 2.42 18.53 4.96
N GLY A 268 1.25 17.90 5.12
CA GLY A 268 1.16 16.57 5.74
C GLY A 268 1.89 15.50 4.93
N ILE A 269 1.68 15.47 3.62
CA ILE A 269 2.37 14.53 2.71
C ILE A 269 3.89 14.70 2.80
N THR A 270 4.37 15.94 2.68
CA THR A 270 5.82 16.22 2.65
C THR A 270 6.49 16.06 4.01
N SER A 271 5.78 16.33 5.11
CA SER A 271 6.28 16.08 6.47
C SER A 271 6.45 14.59 6.73
N TRP A 272 5.48 13.76 6.32
CA TRP A 272 5.60 12.31 6.42
C TRP A 272 6.74 11.76 5.55
N LEU A 273 6.89 12.25 4.32
CA LEU A 273 8.00 11.87 3.43
C LEU A 273 9.36 12.21 4.05
N ALA A 274 9.52 13.42 4.59
CA ALA A 274 10.75 13.85 5.25
C ALA A 274 11.06 13.02 6.49
N ALA A 275 10.06 12.76 7.35
CA ALA A 275 10.21 11.89 8.52
C ALA A 275 10.59 10.44 8.15
N SER A 276 10.20 9.99 6.96
CA SER A 276 10.58 8.69 6.38
C SER A 276 11.95 8.71 5.68
N GLY A 277 12.73 9.79 5.78
CA GLY A 277 14.03 9.94 5.12
C GLY A 277 13.95 10.12 3.59
N LYS A 278 12.78 10.45 3.04
CA LYS A 278 12.57 10.66 1.59
C LYS A 278 12.63 12.15 1.29
N SER A 279 13.41 12.52 0.26
CA SER A 279 13.57 13.91 -0.19
C SER A 279 13.18 14.04 -1.68
N PRO A 280 12.69 15.21 -2.13
CA PRO A 280 12.34 15.43 -3.53
C PRO A 280 13.56 15.33 -4.45
N SER A 281 13.31 15.19 -5.75
CA SER A 281 14.38 15.14 -6.76
C SER A 281 15.07 16.51 -6.86
N SER A 282 16.40 16.52 -6.96
CA SER A 282 17.16 17.73 -7.28
C SER A 282 17.00 18.18 -8.74
N SER A 283 16.45 17.30 -9.59
CA SER A 283 16.20 17.56 -11.02
C SER A 283 14.70 17.70 -11.28
N PRO A 284 14.24 18.68 -12.08
CA PRO A 284 12.83 18.88 -12.39
C PRO A 284 12.22 17.65 -13.09
N PRO A 285 10.95 17.31 -12.83
CA PRO A 285 10.31 16.14 -13.43
C PRO A 285 10.10 16.33 -14.94
N SER A 286 10.41 15.30 -15.74
CA SER A 286 10.13 15.29 -17.18
C SER A 286 8.62 15.39 -17.47
N PRO A 287 8.20 16.13 -18.52
CA PRO A 287 6.78 16.34 -18.83
C PRO A 287 6.03 15.07 -19.28
N ASP A 288 6.73 14.03 -19.74
CA ASP A 288 6.13 12.90 -20.46
C ASP A 288 5.51 11.78 -19.58
N ASN A 289 5.32 12.01 -18.28
CA ASN A 289 4.84 10.97 -17.35
C ASN A 289 3.60 11.39 -16.54
N ILE A 290 2.81 12.32 -17.10
CA ILE A 290 1.81 13.11 -16.36
C ILE A 290 0.35 12.64 -16.59
N SER A 291 0.10 11.79 -17.57
CA SER A 291 -1.26 11.38 -17.94
C SER A 291 -1.73 10.12 -17.20
N GLY A 292 -3.02 10.12 -16.85
CA GLY A 292 -3.71 8.99 -16.21
C GLY A 292 -3.90 7.78 -17.16
N PRO A 293 -4.49 6.67 -16.65
CA PRO A 293 -4.88 5.51 -17.45
C PRO A 293 -5.98 5.84 -18.49
#